data_AF-A0A2K3JJV5-F1
#
_entry.id   AF-A0A2K3JJV5-F1
#
_cell.length_a   1.000
_cell.length_b   1.000
_cell.length_c   1.000
_cell.angle_alpha   90.00
_cell.angle_beta   90.00
_cell.angle_gamma   90.00
#
_symmetry.space_group_name_H-M   'P 1'
#
loop_
_entity.id
_entity.type
_entity.pdbx_description
1 polymer ?
#
loop_
_entity_poly.entity_id
_entity_poly.type
_entity_poly.pdbx_seq_one_letter_code
_entity_poly.pdbx_strand_id
1 'polypeptide(L)'
;NLPSRIESLKNRLAVLDEKGGEEVLSESELAEIHGVSLDIHSLSWLNASICWQQSRSRWLKEGDANTKYFHSVLASRRRGNAISSLHVDGVGGDRVDQAFFCGRGEGSCLGL
;
A
#
# COMPACT_ATOMS: atom_id res chain seq x y z
N ASN A 1 -6.96 -12.29 21.17
CA ASN A 1 -6.15 -11.59 20.15
C ASN A 1 -6.01 -12.52 18.93
N LEU A 2 -6.11 -12.03 17.68
CA LEU A 2 -6.08 -12.90 16.49
C LEU A 2 -4.70 -13.52 16.22
N PRO A 3 -3.59 -12.77 16.27
CA PRO A 3 -2.24 -13.34 16.07
C PRO A 3 -1.90 -14.43 17.10
N SER A 4 -2.27 -14.23 18.37
CA SER A 4 -2.00 -15.25 19.40
C SER A 4 -2.77 -16.55 19.18
N ARG A 5 -4.00 -16.46 18.64
CA ARG A 5 -4.79 -17.64 18.29
C ARG A 5 -4.20 -18.38 17.09
N ILE A 6 -3.78 -17.65 16.06
CA ILE A 6 -3.09 -18.22 14.89
C ILE A 6 -1.83 -18.94 15.35
N GLU A 7 -1.04 -18.33 16.23
CA GLU A 7 0.19 -18.93 16.75
C GLU A 7 -0.09 -20.21 17.55
N SER A 8 -1.09 -20.19 18.43
CA SER A 8 -1.49 -21.39 19.17
C SER A 8 -1.96 -22.51 18.24
N LEU A 9 -2.67 -22.20 17.15
CA LEU A 9 -3.10 -23.22 16.19
C LEU A 9 -1.93 -23.76 15.38
N LYS A 10 -0.98 -22.92 14.98
CA LYS A 10 0.27 -23.36 14.33
C LYS A 10 1.08 -24.30 15.22
N ASN A 11 1.18 -24.00 16.51
CA ASN A 11 1.86 -24.88 17.46
C ASN A 11 1.13 -26.23 17.59
N ARG A 12 -0.20 -26.23 17.61
CA ARG A 12 -1.00 -27.46 17.64
C ARG A 12 -0.82 -28.30 16.37
N LEU A 13 -0.79 -27.65 15.21
CA LEU A 13 -0.51 -28.32 13.94
C LEU A 13 0.89 -28.94 13.92
N ALA A 14 1.91 -28.22 14.42
CA ALA A 14 3.28 -28.73 14.50
C ALA A 14 3.37 -30.00 15.38
N VAL A 15 2.63 -30.06 16.48
CA VAL A 15 2.56 -31.26 17.33
C VAL A 15 1.94 -32.45 16.58
N LEU A 16 0.89 -32.22 15.79
CA LEU A 16 0.26 -33.28 14.98
C LEU A 16 1.16 -33.73 13.81
N ASP A 17 1.91 -32.81 13.21
CA ASP A 17 2.87 -33.11 12.15
C ASP A 17 4.04 -33.97 12.68
N GLU A 18 4.58 -33.64 13.86
CA GLU A 18 5.61 -34.45 14.52
C GLU A 18 5.08 -35.86 14.83
N LYS A 19 3.86 -35.94 15.36
CA LYS A 19 3.19 -37.21 15.63
C LYS A 19 3.02 -38.07 14.38
N GLY A 20 2.64 -37.47 13.25
CA GLY A 20 2.49 -38.17 11.98
C GLY A 20 3.80 -38.65 11.35
N GLY A 21 4.94 -38.13 11.81
CA GLY A 21 6.27 -38.64 11.44
C GLY A 21 6.67 -39.89 12.21
N GLU A 22 6.21 -40.02 13.46
CA GLU A 22 6.52 -41.14 14.35
C GLU A 22 5.53 -42.31 14.19
N GLU A 23 4.25 -42.01 13.98
CA GLU A 23 3.18 -43.01 13.89
C GLU A 23 2.09 -42.67 12.87
N VAL A 24 1.31 -43.69 12.48
CA VAL A 24 0.16 -43.49 11.60
C VAL A 24 -0.94 -42.76 12.37
N LEU A 25 -1.31 -41.58 11.87
CA LEU A 25 -2.36 -40.77 12.46
C LEU A 25 -3.73 -41.45 12.37
N SER A 26 -4.52 -41.32 13.44
CA SER A 26 -5.90 -41.74 13.44
C SER A 26 -6.77 -40.86 12.55
N GLU A 27 -7.94 -41.38 12.13
CA GLU A 27 -8.92 -40.61 11.35
C GLU A 27 -9.36 -39.32 12.06
N SER A 28 -9.48 -39.35 13.39
CA SER A 28 -9.80 -38.15 14.18
C SER A 28 -8.71 -37.09 14.12
N GLU A 29 -7.44 -37.49 14.10
CA GLU A 29 -6.31 -36.55 14.06
C GLU A 29 -6.14 -35.95 12.68
N LEU A 30 -6.37 -36.73 11.63
CA LEU A 30 -6.42 -36.21 10.27
C LEU A 30 -7.55 -35.18 10.12
N ALA A 31 -8.75 -35.46 10.66
CA ALA A 31 -9.85 -34.50 10.67
C ALA A 31 -9.49 -33.23 11.47
N GLU A 32 -8.76 -33.37 12.57
CA GLU A 32 -8.25 -32.24 13.35
C GLU A 32 -7.24 -31.39 12.56
N ILE A 33 -6.28 -32.01 11.87
CA ILE A 33 -5.31 -31.31 10.99
C ILE A 33 -6.05 -30.47 9.96
N HIS A 34 -7.05 -31.05 9.29
CA HIS A 34 -7.86 -30.33 8.32
C HIS A 34 -8.61 -29.15 8.96
N GLY A 35 -9.24 -29.35 10.11
CA GLY A 35 -9.94 -28.28 10.84
C GLY A 35 -9.00 -27.15 11.28
N VAL A 36 -7.88 -27.48 11.90
CA VAL A 36 -6.87 -26.51 12.36
C VAL A 36 -6.28 -25.72 11.19
N SER A 37 -6.01 -26.39 10.06
CA SER A 37 -5.52 -25.73 8.85
C SER A 37 -6.52 -24.71 8.30
N LEU A 38 -7.81 -25.09 8.20
CA LEU A 38 -8.88 -24.18 7.77
C LEU A 38 -9.03 -22.97 8.71
N ASP A 39 -8.92 -23.20 10.02
CA ASP A 39 -8.97 -22.14 11.02
C ASP A 39 -7.79 -21.17 10.88
N ILE A 40 -6.56 -21.69 10.70
CA ILE A 40 -5.36 -20.87 10.48
C ILE A 40 -5.55 -20.00 9.23
N HIS A 41 -5.99 -20.58 8.12
CA HIS A 41 -6.22 -19.84 6.88
C HIS A 41 -7.26 -18.74 7.06
N SER A 42 -8.41 -19.07 7.65
CA SER A 42 -9.52 -18.15 7.87
C SER A 42 -9.13 -17.00 8.81
N LEU A 43 -8.47 -17.31 9.93
CA LEU A 43 -8.02 -16.30 10.89
C LEU A 43 -6.90 -15.43 10.31
N SER A 44 -5.99 -16.00 9.52
CA SER A 44 -4.91 -15.25 8.87
C SER A 44 -5.45 -14.27 7.84
N TRP A 45 -6.44 -14.70 7.05
CA TRP A 45 -7.14 -13.83 6.10
C TRP A 45 -7.84 -12.68 6.84
N LEU A 46 -8.56 -12.99 7.92
CA LEU A 46 -9.25 -11.97 8.72
C LEU A 46 -8.26 -10.97 9.32
N ASN A 47 -7.14 -11.45 9.86
CA ASN A 47 -6.11 -10.61 10.43
C ASN A 47 -5.49 -9.67 9.37
N ALA A 48 -5.18 -10.19 8.17
CA ALA A 48 -4.68 -9.38 7.06
C ALA A 48 -5.69 -8.29 6.64
N SER A 49 -6.96 -8.65 6.52
CA SER A 49 -8.04 -7.71 6.21
C SER A 49 -8.16 -6.61 7.26
N ILE A 50 -8.08 -6.94 8.54
CA ILE A 50 -8.10 -5.95 9.63
C ILE A 50 -6.87 -5.04 9.56
N CYS A 51 -5.67 -5.59 9.38
CA CYS A 51 -4.44 -4.79 9.26
C CYS A 51 -4.51 -3.84 8.06
N TRP A 52 -5.05 -4.28 6.94
CA TRP A 52 -5.25 -3.45 5.76
C TRP A 52 -6.21 -2.28 6.05
N GLN A 53 -7.36 -2.56 6.67
CA GLN A 53 -8.33 -1.52 7.05
C GLN A 53 -7.72 -0.50 8.02
N GLN A 54 -6.95 -0.97 9.00
CA GLN A 54 -6.26 -0.10 9.96
C GLN A 54 -5.22 0.79 9.29
N SER A 55 -4.39 0.22 8.40
CA SER A 55 -3.40 0.97 7.62
C SER A 55 -4.08 2.01 6.72
N ARG A 56 -5.16 1.63 6.02
CA ARG A 56 -5.97 2.54 5.19
C ARG A 56 -6.55 3.68 6.02
N SER A 57 -7.15 3.37 7.17
CA SER A 57 -7.70 4.38 8.08
C SER A 57 -6.62 5.33 8.60
N ARG A 58 -5.44 4.80 8.94
CA ARG A 58 -4.29 5.60 9.36
C ARG A 58 -3.83 6.55 8.25
N TRP A 59 -3.64 6.04 7.04
CA TRP A 59 -3.28 6.86 5.88
C TRP A 59 -4.29 7.98 5.59
N LEU A 60 -5.59 7.70 5.72
CA LEU A 60 -6.63 8.73 5.52
C LEU A 60 -6.61 9.81 6.61
N LYS A 61 -6.23 9.46 7.84
CA LYS A 61 -6.18 10.39 8.98
C LYS A 61 -4.89 11.21 9.02
N GLU A 62 -3.76 10.56 8.79
CA GLU A 62 -2.42 11.14 8.92
C GLU A 62 -1.92 11.73 7.60
N GLY A 63 -2.52 11.34 6.47
CA GLY A 63 -2.08 11.68 5.12
C GLY A 63 -0.94 10.80 4.63
N ASP A 64 -0.50 11.04 3.40
CA ASP A 64 0.71 10.41 2.87
C ASP A 64 1.96 11.11 3.44
N ALA A 65 2.92 10.34 3.96
CA ALA A 65 4.18 10.89 4.49
C ALA A 65 5.00 11.62 3.41
N ASN A 66 4.78 11.30 2.13
CA ASN A 66 5.46 11.90 0.99
C ASN A 66 4.78 13.19 0.46
N THR A 67 3.66 13.59 1.05
CA THR A 67 2.88 14.77 0.64
C THR A 67 3.74 16.05 0.62
N LYS A 68 4.70 16.20 1.55
CA LYS A 68 5.65 17.33 1.56
C LYS A 68 6.56 17.39 0.31
N TYR A 69 7.05 16.25 -0.16
CA TYR A 69 7.93 16.20 -1.33
C TYR A 69 7.16 16.58 -2.60
N PHE A 70 5.99 15.98 -2.82
CA PHE A 70 5.19 16.31 -4.00
C PHE A 70 4.68 17.75 -3.95
N HIS A 71 4.30 18.26 -2.77
CA HIS A 71 3.96 19.68 -2.63
C HIS A 71 5.15 20.60 -2.89
N SER A 72 6.37 20.26 -2.46
CA SER A 72 7.56 21.09 -2.71
C SER A 72 7.94 21.10 -4.20
N VAL A 73 7.91 19.95 -4.87
CA VAL A 73 8.15 19.82 -6.32
C VAL A 73 7.08 20.60 -7.10
N LEU A 74 5.80 20.45 -6.77
CA LEU A 74 4.71 21.19 -7.41
C LEU A 74 4.81 22.69 -7.15
N ALA A 75 5.13 23.12 -5.92
CA ALA A 75 5.33 24.53 -5.61
C ALA A 75 6.51 25.13 -6.36
N SER A 76 7.61 24.37 -6.52
CA SER A 76 8.76 24.79 -7.33
C SER A 76 8.38 24.96 -8.80
N ARG A 77 7.66 23.99 -9.37
CA ARG A 77 7.14 24.08 -10.75
C ARG A 77 6.15 25.24 -10.92
N ARG A 78 5.25 25.48 -9.95
CA ARG A 78 4.33 26.63 -9.98
C ARG A 78 5.07 27.96 -9.99
N ARG A 79 6.17 28.10 -9.22
CA ARG A 79 7.00 29.30 -9.26
C ARG A 79 7.74 29.45 -10.59
N GLY A 80 8.32 28.38 -11.10
CA GLY A 80 9.07 28.40 -12.37
C GLY A 80 8.19 28.60 -13.61
N ASN A 81 6.93 28.16 -13.55
CA ASN A 81 5.97 28.23 -14.66
C ASN A 81 4.96 29.38 -14.52
N ALA A 82 5.21 30.33 -13.61
CA ALA A 82 4.40 31.53 -13.49
C ALA A 82 4.66 32.45 -14.68
N ILE A 83 3.68 32.60 -15.57
CA ILE A 83 3.77 33.49 -16.73
C ILE A 83 3.43 34.91 -16.28
N SER A 84 4.40 35.82 -16.36
CA SER A 84 4.24 37.22 -15.92
C SER A 84 3.69 38.16 -17.01
N SER A 85 3.86 37.82 -18.29
CA SER A 85 3.32 38.59 -19.41
C SER A 85 3.31 37.77 -20.70
N LEU A 86 2.25 37.90 -21.49
CA LEU A 86 2.15 37.36 -22.84
C LEU A 86 2.23 38.54 -23.83
N HIS A 87 3.14 38.45 -24.80
CA HIS A 87 3.25 39.45 -25.87
C HIS A 87 2.61 38.85 -27.13
N VAL A 88 1.55 39.49 -27.60
CA VAL A 88 0.92 39.21 -28.89
C VAL A 88 1.36 40.33 -29.82
N ASP A 89 1.97 39.99 -30.96
CA ASP A 89 2.41 40.97 -31.95
C ASP A 89 1.23 41.87 -32.37
N GLY A 90 1.22 43.09 -31.84
CA GLY A 90 0.51 44.22 -32.43
C GLY A 90 -0.52 44.97 -31.57
N VAL A 91 -1.09 44.41 -30.50
CA VAL A 91 -2.05 45.17 -29.67
C VAL A 91 -1.85 44.85 -28.19
N GLY A 92 -1.50 45.90 -27.44
CA GLY A 92 -1.28 45.83 -26.00
C GLY A 92 -2.56 45.54 -25.23
N GLY A 93 -2.41 44.70 -24.20
CA GLY A 93 -3.32 44.60 -23.06
C GLY A 93 -4.38 43.53 -23.21
N ASP A 94 -4.15 42.36 -22.62
CA ASP A 94 -4.74 42.04 -21.32
C ASP A 94 -4.00 40.88 -20.65
N ARG A 95 -3.66 41.07 -19.36
CA ARG A 95 -3.01 40.06 -18.53
C ARG A 95 -4.04 38.99 -18.19
N VAL A 96 -4.00 37.87 -18.91
CA VAL A 96 -4.66 36.64 -18.46
C VAL A 96 -3.65 35.78 -17.72
N ASP A 97 -3.79 35.75 -16.40
CA ASP A 97 -3.10 34.83 -15.51
C ASP A 97 -3.63 33.40 -15.75
N GLN A 98 -3.20 32.72 -16.81
CA GLN A 98 -3.37 31.26 -16.88
C GLN A 98 -2.29 30.54 -17.70
N ALA A 99 -1.77 29.49 -17.09
CA ALA A 99 -0.55 28.77 -17.39
C ALA A 99 -0.49 28.10 -18.78
N PHE A 100 0.67 28.22 -19.43
CA PHE A 100 1.11 27.35 -20.53
C PHE A 100 2.13 26.35 -20.00
N PHE A 101 1.80 25.05 -20.10
CA PHE A 101 2.72 23.96 -19.77
C PHE A 101 3.75 23.78 -20.88
N CYS A 102 5.01 24.11 -20.63
CA CYS A 102 6.14 23.61 -21.41
C CYS A 102 7.02 22.76 -20.49
N GLY A 103 6.91 21.44 -20.60
CA GLY A 103 7.73 20.49 -19.86
C GLY A 103 9.16 20.53 -20.37
N ARG A 104 10.07 21.15 -19.64
CA ARG A 104 11.51 21.03 -19.89
C ARG A 104 11.98 19.69 -19.31
N GLY A 105 11.83 18.63 -20.11
CA GLY A 105 12.41 17.33 -19.85
C GLY A 105 13.87 17.30 -20.31
N GLU A 106 14.79 17.48 -19.37
CA GLU A 106 16.16 16.98 -19.50
C GLU A 106 16.34 15.95 -18.38
N GLY A 107 16.28 14.67 -18.75
CA GLY A 107 16.35 13.56 -17.81
C GLY A 107 15.96 12.26 -18.50
N SER A 108 17.00 11.55 -18.94
CA SER A 108 16.97 10.26 -19.63
C SER A 108 15.84 9.33 -19.18
N CYS A 109 15.01 8.90 -20.14
CA CYS A 109 14.11 7.77 -19.95
C CYS A 109 14.95 6.50 -19.78
N LEU A 110 15.07 6.00 -18.55
CA LEU A 110 15.37 4.59 -18.32
C LEU A 110 14.04 3.84 -18.43
N GLY A 111 13.97 2.95 -19.41
CA GLY A 111 12.78 2.21 -19.80
C GLY A 111 12.28 1.27 -18.72
N LEU A 112 10.97 1.03 -18.79
CA LEU A 112 10.37 -0.25 -18.45
C LEU A 112 10.25 -1.07 -19.74
#